data_AF-A0A968RM96-F1
#
_entry.id   AF-A0A968RM96-F1
#
_cell.length_a   1.000
_cell.length_b   1.000
_cell.length_c   1.000
_cell.angle_alpha   90.00
_cell.angle_beta   90.00
_cell.angle_gamma   90.00
#
_symmetry.space_group_name_H-M   'P 1'
#
loop_
_entity.id
_entity.type
_entity.pdbx_description
1 polymer ?
#
loop_
_entity_poly.entity_id
_entity_poly.type
_entity_poly.pdbx_seq_one_letter_code
_entity_poly.pdbx_strand_id
1 'polypeptide(L)'
;MLQDLAMKNGINDIFQDNGGKLLQVLLITGLKNSPGREGNDAVDDEGNEYELKSVNISLTKSFSTHHHMNPVIIEKYRKVNWIFAVYRGIEILEIYKLIPKDLEPYFSKWEAKWYRDGNKDINNPKIPLKYVREVGRLLFESDGTGKIKRINLKA
;
A
#
# COMPACT_ATOMS: atom_id res chain seq x y z
N MET A 1 0.43 21.66 -15.18
CA MET A 1 0.63 20.36 -15.86
C MET A 1 0.44 19.21 -14.87
N LEU A 2 0.16 17.98 -15.30
CA LEU A 2 -0.01 16.83 -14.39
C LEU A 2 1.24 16.56 -13.53
N GLN A 3 2.42 16.72 -14.11
CA GLN A 3 3.70 16.62 -13.41
C GLN A 3 3.83 17.66 -12.28
N ASP A 4 3.40 18.90 -12.46
CA ASP A 4 3.45 19.93 -11.41
C ASP A 4 2.57 19.56 -10.21
N LEU A 5 1.43 18.93 -10.47
CA LEU A 5 0.56 18.40 -9.41
C LEU A 5 1.24 17.25 -8.67
N ALA A 6 1.94 16.37 -9.38
CA ALA A 6 2.70 15.27 -8.80
C ALA A 6 3.81 15.79 -7.86
N MET A 7 4.59 16.78 -8.32
CA MET A 7 5.66 17.38 -7.52
C MET A 7 5.14 18.03 -6.24
N LYS A 8 3.98 18.71 -6.30
CA LYS A 8 3.31 19.26 -5.11
C LYS A 8 2.90 18.20 -4.09
N ASN A 9 2.77 16.94 -4.52
CA ASN A 9 2.44 15.80 -3.67
C ASN A 9 3.68 14.91 -3.41
N GLY A 10 4.89 15.42 -3.62
CA GLY A 10 6.12 14.71 -3.33
C GLY A 10 6.47 13.59 -4.31
N ILE A 11 5.99 13.66 -5.56
CA ILE A 11 6.30 12.70 -6.63
C ILE A 11 7.15 13.40 -7.70
N ASN A 12 8.39 12.93 -7.86
CA ASN A 12 9.38 13.56 -8.73
C ASN A 12 9.14 13.30 -10.22
N ASP A 13 8.60 12.14 -10.59
CA ASP A 13 8.38 11.75 -11.99
C ASP A 13 7.13 10.86 -12.08
N ILE A 14 6.12 11.29 -12.85
CA ILE A 14 4.89 10.50 -13.05
C ILE A 14 5.10 9.24 -13.88
N PHE A 15 6.19 9.15 -14.67
CA PHE A 15 6.47 8.05 -15.57
C PHE A 15 7.41 6.99 -14.99
N GLN A 16 8.01 7.24 -13.83
CA GLN A 16 8.86 6.27 -13.12
C GLN A 16 8.19 5.74 -11.85
N ASP A 17 8.53 4.52 -11.45
CA ASP A 17 8.13 3.90 -10.17
C ASP A 17 6.62 3.98 -9.84
N ASN A 18 5.77 3.98 -10.89
CA ASN A 18 4.33 4.17 -10.79
C ASN A 18 3.91 5.55 -10.22
N GLY A 19 4.71 6.61 -10.37
CA GLY A 19 4.42 7.95 -9.82
C GLY A 19 3.04 8.48 -10.19
N GLY A 20 2.61 8.38 -11.44
CA GLY A 20 1.26 8.79 -11.86
C GLY A 20 0.14 7.97 -11.22
N LYS A 21 0.39 6.71 -10.85
CA LYS A 21 -0.56 5.87 -10.11
C LYS A 21 -0.58 6.26 -8.64
N LEU A 22 0.59 6.44 -8.03
CA LEU A 22 0.71 6.88 -6.63
C LEU A 22 -0.02 8.21 -6.42
N LEU A 23 0.10 9.16 -7.36
CA LEU A 23 -0.62 10.42 -7.31
C LEU A 23 -2.13 10.23 -7.18
N GLN A 24 -2.72 9.27 -7.89
CA GLN A 24 -4.16 8.96 -7.77
C GLN A 24 -4.51 8.53 -6.33
N VAL A 25 -3.69 7.67 -5.71
CA VAL A 25 -3.90 7.25 -4.31
C VAL A 25 -3.87 8.45 -3.38
N LEU A 26 -2.84 9.30 -3.48
CA LEU A 26 -2.66 10.45 -2.60
C LEU A 26 -3.81 11.45 -2.73
N LEU A 27 -4.27 11.73 -3.96
CA LEU A 27 -5.40 12.64 -4.20
C LEU A 27 -6.73 12.09 -3.69
N ILE A 28 -6.97 10.79 -3.83
CA ILE A 28 -8.19 10.14 -3.33
C ILE A 28 -8.18 10.08 -1.81
N THR A 29 -7.11 9.58 -1.21
CA THR A 29 -7.01 9.33 0.23
C THR A 29 -6.76 10.61 1.03
N GLY A 30 -6.12 11.62 0.42
CA GLY A 30 -5.63 12.80 1.11
C GLY A 30 -4.33 12.58 1.89
N LEU A 31 -3.68 11.43 1.73
CA LEU A 31 -2.37 11.15 2.34
C LEU A 31 -1.27 12.00 1.70
N LYS A 32 -0.23 12.28 2.49
CA LYS A 32 1.00 12.92 2.03
C LYS A 32 2.10 11.88 1.89
N ASN A 33 2.82 11.92 0.78
CA ASN A 33 3.96 11.02 0.54
C ASN A 33 5.07 11.32 1.56
N SER A 34 5.59 10.28 2.21
CA SER A 34 6.70 10.42 3.16
C SER A 34 8.05 10.47 2.41
N PRO A 35 8.93 11.44 2.68
CA PRO A 35 10.24 11.48 2.06
C PRO A 35 11.18 10.45 2.71
N GLY A 36 11.66 9.47 1.93
CA GLY A 36 12.70 8.53 2.35
C GLY A 36 12.37 7.06 2.09
N ARG A 37 13.40 6.20 2.04
CA ARG A 37 13.24 4.75 1.78
C ARG A 37 13.13 3.89 3.06
N GLU A 38 13.40 4.45 4.23
CA GLU A 38 13.55 3.68 5.49
C GLU A 38 12.33 3.75 6.43
N GLY A 39 11.40 4.66 6.15
CA GLY A 39 10.16 4.88 6.90
C GLY A 39 8.92 4.34 6.18
N ASN A 40 7.75 4.55 6.78
CA ASN A 40 6.47 4.20 6.19
C ASN A 40 6.15 5.13 5.01
N ASP A 41 5.41 4.61 4.02
CA ASP A 41 5.24 5.23 2.71
C ASP A 41 4.47 6.57 2.74
N ALA A 42 3.53 6.75 3.66
CA ALA A 42 2.69 7.96 3.71
C ALA A 42 2.19 8.31 5.10
N VAL A 43 1.74 9.56 5.26
CA VAL A 43 1.21 10.11 6.51
C VAL A 43 -0.10 10.88 6.27
N ASP A 44 -1.05 10.81 7.19
CA ASP A 44 -2.26 11.63 7.15
C ASP A 44 -2.07 13.00 7.84
N ASP A 45 -3.14 13.82 7.88
CA ASP A 45 -3.09 15.15 8.51
C ASP A 45 -3.01 15.10 10.05
N GLU A 46 -3.21 13.94 10.68
CA GLU A 46 -3.10 13.73 12.12
C GLU A 46 -1.74 13.14 12.53
N GLY A 47 -0.87 12.83 11.56
CA GLY A 47 0.43 12.22 11.82
C GLY A 47 0.41 10.70 11.88
N ASN A 48 -0.70 10.04 11.54
CA ASN A 48 -0.74 8.59 11.44
C ASN A 48 0.02 8.15 10.19
N GLU A 49 0.95 7.22 10.35
CA GLU A 49 1.73 6.65 9.25
C GLU A 49 1.05 5.42 8.64
N TYR A 50 1.32 5.19 7.35
CA TYR A 50 0.73 4.13 6.55
C TYR A 50 1.76 3.47 5.65
N GLU A 51 1.64 2.15 5.50
CA GLU A 51 2.28 1.39 4.43
C GLU A 51 1.38 1.42 3.18
N LEU A 52 1.94 1.66 1.99
CA LEU A 52 1.23 1.67 0.72
C LEU A 52 1.67 0.49 -0.15
N LYS A 53 0.72 -0.35 -0.57
CA LYS A 53 0.96 -1.39 -1.58
C LYS A 53 0.02 -1.22 -2.76
N SER A 54 0.52 -1.54 -3.95
CA SER A 54 -0.29 -1.50 -5.17
C SER A 54 -0.16 -2.78 -5.99
N VAL A 55 -1.20 -3.08 -6.77
CA VAL A 55 -1.19 -4.22 -7.71
C VAL A 55 -1.84 -3.81 -9.03
N ASN A 56 -1.27 -4.26 -10.15
CA ASN A 56 -1.93 -4.21 -11.45
C ASN A 56 -2.52 -5.59 -11.76
N ILE A 57 -3.86 -5.68 -11.75
CA ILE A 57 -4.58 -6.96 -11.89
C ILE A 57 -4.45 -7.59 -13.28
N SER A 58 -4.00 -6.82 -14.28
CA SER A 58 -3.64 -7.35 -15.60
C SER A 58 -2.34 -8.16 -15.56
N LEU A 59 -1.52 -8.02 -14.52
CA LEU A 59 -0.21 -8.65 -14.40
C LEU A 59 -0.14 -9.68 -13.26
N THR A 60 -0.75 -9.37 -12.12
CA THR A 60 -0.73 -10.26 -10.94
C THR A 60 -1.90 -10.00 -10.01
N LYS A 61 -2.22 -10.99 -9.16
CA LYS A 61 -3.29 -10.92 -8.16
C LYS A 61 -2.76 -10.92 -6.73
N SER A 62 -1.50 -10.54 -6.55
CA SER A 62 -0.82 -10.58 -5.25
C SER A 62 0.07 -9.37 -5.06
N PHE A 63 -0.02 -8.76 -3.88
CA PHE A 63 0.82 -7.65 -3.47
C PHE A 63 2.20 -8.16 -3.02
N SER A 64 3.25 -7.49 -3.47
CA SER A 64 4.60 -7.62 -2.90
C SER A 64 4.67 -7.01 -1.51
N THR A 65 5.68 -7.41 -0.73
CA THR A 65 5.94 -6.84 0.61
C THR A 65 7.38 -6.32 0.68
N HIS A 66 8.32 -7.13 1.18
CA HIS A 66 9.73 -6.79 1.36
C HIS A 66 10.64 -7.92 0.89
N HIS A 67 11.74 -7.60 0.20
CA HIS A 67 12.68 -8.59 -0.33
C HIS A 67 13.53 -9.30 0.74
N HIS A 68 13.63 -8.69 1.92
CA HIS A 68 14.38 -9.22 3.07
C HIS A 68 13.46 -9.26 4.29
N MET A 69 12.34 -9.97 4.21
CA MET A 69 11.36 -9.98 5.32
C MET A 69 11.94 -10.70 6.55
N ASN A 70 11.93 -10.03 7.69
CA ASN A 70 12.48 -10.49 8.97
C ASN A 70 11.71 -9.87 10.16
N PRO A 71 11.95 -10.31 11.41
CA PRO A 71 11.20 -9.82 12.58
C PRO A 71 11.25 -8.29 12.78
N VAL A 72 12.37 -7.63 12.48
CA VAL A 72 12.50 -6.16 12.61
C VAL A 72 11.51 -5.44 11.71
N ILE A 73 11.39 -5.88 10.47
CA ILE A 73 10.43 -5.31 9.50
C ILE A 73 9.00 -5.63 9.89
N ILE A 74 8.74 -6.85 10.34
CA ILE A 74 7.40 -7.27 10.78
C ILE A 74 6.95 -6.43 11.98
N GLU A 75 7.84 -6.12 12.93
CA GLU A 75 7.53 -5.24 14.05
C GLU A 75 7.18 -3.82 13.61
N LYS A 76 7.87 -3.28 12.58
CA LYS A 76 7.49 -2.00 11.97
C LYS A 76 6.09 -2.06 11.36
N TYR A 77 5.82 -3.10 10.58
CA TYR A 77 4.53 -3.28 9.90
C TYR A 77 3.33 -3.43 10.84
N ARG A 78 3.54 -3.98 12.05
CA ARG A 78 2.48 -4.06 13.08
C ARG A 78 2.07 -2.71 13.67
N LYS A 79 2.85 -1.65 13.45
CA LYS A 79 2.61 -0.32 14.05
C LYS A 79 1.74 0.59 13.18
N VAL A 80 1.48 0.20 11.93
CA VAL A 80 0.81 1.08 10.95
C VAL A 80 -0.32 0.36 10.21
N ASN A 81 -1.28 1.15 9.76
CA ASN A 81 -2.31 0.68 8.84
C ASN A 81 -1.75 0.55 7.43
N TRP A 82 -2.33 -0.34 6.63
CA TRP A 82 -1.92 -0.54 5.25
C TRP A 82 -3.01 -0.07 4.29
N ILE A 83 -2.60 0.61 3.24
CA ILE A 83 -3.45 0.97 2.11
C ILE A 83 -3.06 0.12 0.91
N PHE A 84 -4.04 -0.57 0.35
CA PHE A 84 -3.88 -1.43 -0.82
C PHE A 84 -4.63 -0.83 -2.01
N ALA A 85 -3.89 -0.39 -3.02
CA ALA A 85 -4.43 0.18 -4.24
C ALA A 85 -4.45 -0.85 -5.38
N VAL A 86 -5.61 -1.02 -6.01
CA VAL A 86 -5.83 -1.97 -7.09
C VAL A 86 -5.98 -1.21 -8.40
N TYR A 87 -5.16 -1.56 -9.39
CA TYR A 87 -5.14 -0.94 -10.71
C TYR A 87 -5.44 -1.95 -11.81
N ARG A 88 -5.92 -1.44 -12.95
CA ARG A 88 -5.85 -2.12 -14.24
C ARG A 88 -5.14 -1.19 -15.23
N GLY A 89 -3.95 -1.58 -15.67
CA GLY A 89 -3.09 -0.68 -16.43
C GLY A 89 -2.66 0.51 -15.57
N ILE A 90 -3.11 1.73 -15.94
CA ILE A 90 -2.85 2.98 -15.20
C ILE A 90 -4.05 3.48 -14.39
N GLU A 91 -5.21 2.86 -14.58
CA GLU A 91 -6.47 3.28 -13.95
C GLU A 91 -6.63 2.63 -12.58
N ILE A 92 -6.89 3.45 -11.56
CA ILE A 92 -7.23 2.96 -10.23
C ILE A 92 -8.66 2.41 -10.21
N LEU A 93 -8.83 1.23 -9.63
CA LEU A 93 -10.11 0.54 -9.50
C LEU A 93 -10.62 0.60 -8.07
N GLU A 94 -9.79 0.22 -7.12
CA GLU A 94 -10.20 0.07 -5.72
C GLU A 94 -9.07 0.54 -4.79
N ILE A 95 -9.44 1.03 -3.60
CA ILE A 95 -8.52 1.23 -2.49
C ILE A 95 -9.11 0.54 -1.26
N TYR A 96 -8.31 -0.28 -0.59
CA TYR A 96 -8.65 -0.91 0.68
C TYR A 96 -7.75 -0.44 1.81
N LYS A 97 -8.29 -0.39 3.02
CA LYS A 97 -7.54 -0.20 4.27
C LYS A 97 -7.62 -1.46 5.13
N LEU A 98 -6.46 -1.92 5.59
CA LEU A 98 -6.35 -2.98 6.60
C LEU A 98 -5.62 -2.42 7.81
N ILE A 99 -6.10 -2.77 9.00
CA ILE A 99 -5.43 -2.45 10.27
C ILE A 99 -4.44 -3.58 10.63
N PRO A 100 -3.45 -3.36 11.52
CA PRO A 100 -2.48 -4.40 11.90
C PRO A 100 -3.11 -5.75 12.27
N LYS A 101 -4.25 -5.73 12.97
CA LYS A 101 -5.00 -6.94 13.35
C LYS A 101 -5.44 -7.77 12.14
N ASP A 102 -5.80 -7.13 11.03
CA ASP A 102 -6.22 -7.81 9.81
C ASP A 102 -5.03 -8.48 9.10
N LEU A 103 -3.81 -8.03 9.35
CA LEU A 103 -2.58 -8.56 8.73
C LEU A 103 -1.82 -9.53 9.64
N GLU A 104 -2.18 -9.62 10.91
CA GLU A 104 -1.52 -10.48 11.90
C GLU A 104 -1.38 -11.95 11.47
N PRO A 105 -2.36 -12.58 10.77
CA PRO A 105 -2.18 -13.93 10.26
C PRO A 105 -0.98 -14.09 9.32
N TYR A 106 -0.61 -13.04 8.57
CA TYR A 106 0.58 -13.03 7.72
C TYR A 106 1.85 -12.75 8.52
N PHE A 107 1.80 -11.78 9.44
CA PHE A 107 2.94 -11.43 10.30
C PHE A 107 3.40 -12.63 11.12
N SER A 108 2.48 -13.26 11.86
CA SER A 108 2.74 -14.47 12.64
C SER A 108 3.27 -15.62 11.77
N LYS A 109 2.69 -15.82 10.58
CA LYS A 109 3.14 -16.86 9.63
C LYS A 109 4.58 -16.62 9.13
N TRP A 110 4.93 -15.36 8.86
CA TRP A 110 6.28 -15.02 8.38
C TRP A 110 7.31 -15.11 9.49
N GLU A 111 7.01 -14.65 10.70
CA GLU A 111 7.91 -14.82 11.85
C GLU A 111 8.17 -16.29 12.14
N ALA A 112 7.11 -17.11 12.23
CA ALA A 112 7.26 -18.55 12.46
C ALA A 112 8.09 -19.23 11.36
N LYS A 113 7.90 -18.83 10.09
CA LYS A 113 8.73 -19.32 8.98
C LYS A 113 10.19 -18.88 9.12
N TRP A 114 10.46 -17.63 9.47
CA TRP A 114 11.82 -17.11 9.61
C TRP A 114 12.60 -17.88 10.69
N TYR A 115 12.00 -18.12 11.86
CA TYR A 115 12.61 -18.94 12.91
C TYR A 115 12.80 -20.39 12.50
N ARG A 116 11.78 -21.01 11.89
CA ARG A 116 11.85 -22.40 11.42
C ARG A 116 12.95 -22.61 10.38
N ASP A 117 13.18 -21.62 9.53
CA ASP A 117 14.19 -21.68 8.47
C ASP A 117 15.59 -21.27 8.96
N GLY A 118 15.79 -21.14 10.28
CA GLY A 118 17.09 -20.87 10.89
C GLY A 118 17.50 -19.40 10.78
N ASN A 119 16.58 -18.47 11.06
CA ASN A 119 16.82 -17.03 11.03
C ASN A 119 17.11 -16.50 9.61
N LYS A 120 16.46 -17.09 8.61
CA LYS A 120 16.66 -16.76 7.19
C LYS A 120 15.57 -15.84 6.68
N ASP A 121 15.99 -14.70 6.12
CA ASP A 121 15.08 -13.73 5.51
C ASP A 121 14.20 -14.34 4.42
N ILE A 122 12.93 -13.96 4.44
CA ILE A 122 11.93 -14.45 3.49
C ILE A 122 11.90 -13.49 2.30
N ASN A 123 12.18 -14.01 1.10
CA ASN A 123 12.18 -13.20 -0.11
C ASN A 123 10.76 -12.87 -0.58
N ASN A 124 10.34 -11.61 -0.38
CA ASN A 124 9.14 -11.01 -0.96
C ASN A 124 7.88 -11.87 -0.81
N PRO A 125 7.52 -12.27 0.43
CA PRO A 125 6.29 -13.00 0.65
C PRO A 125 5.09 -12.15 0.19
N LYS A 126 4.05 -12.82 -0.28
CA LYS A 126 2.92 -12.15 -0.95
C LYS A 126 1.66 -12.15 -0.10
N ILE A 127 0.86 -11.09 -0.25
CA ILE A 127 -0.52 -11.03 0.24
C ILE A 127 -1.46 -11.09 -0.97
N PRO A 128 -2.35 -12.10 -1.09
CA PRO A 128 -3.29 -12.21 -2.20
C PRO A 128 -4.34 -11.09 -2.19
N LEU A 129 -4.70 -10.58 -3.37
CA LEU A 129 -5.78 -9.60 -3.53
C LEU A 129 -7.12 -10.13 -2.99
N LYS A 130 -7.39 -11.42 -3.16
CA LYS A 130 -8.61 -12.05 -2.61
C LYS A 130 -8.73 -11.81 -1.11
N TYR A 131 -7.63 -11.97 -0.36
CA TYR A 131 -7.60 -11.76 1.07
C TYR A 131 -7.89 -10.29 1.43
N VAL A 132 -7.20 -9.36 0.76
CA VAL A 132 -7.41 -7.91 0.96
C VAL A 132 -8.86 -7.51 0.73
N ARG A 133 -9.51 -8.05 -0.31
CA ARG A 133 -10.94 -7.78 -0.58
C ARG A 133 -11.90 -8.39 0.43
N GLU A 134 -11.52 -9.52 1.03
CA GLU A 134 -12.35 -10.28 1.97
C GLU A 134 -12.36 -9.65 3.36
N VAL A 135 -11.20 -9.20 3.85
CA VAL A 135 -11.05 -8.68 5.22
C VAL A 135 -10.90 -7.17 5.27
N GLY A 136 -10.45 -6.56 4.17
CA GLY A 136 -10.14 -5.14 4.12
C GLY A 136 -11.39 -4.28 4.02
N ARG A 137 -11.30 -3.09 4.60
CA ARG A 137 -12.31 -2.06 4.39
C ARG A 137 -12.14 -1.41 3.03
N LEU A 138 -13.16 -1.51 2.18
CA LEU A 138 -13.23 -0.75 0.94
C LEU A 138 -13.36 0.75 1.23
N LEU A 139 -12.43 1.54 0.70
CA LEU A 139 -12.38 2.99 0.86
C LEU A 139 -12.79 3.74 -0.41
N PHE A 140 -12.44 3.20 -1.57
CA PHE A 140 -12.74 3.78 -2.88
C PHE A 140 -13.01 2.66 -3.87
N GLU A 141 -14.01 2.87 -4.73
CA GLU A 141 -14.30 2.04 -5.91
C GLU A 141 -14.57 2.98 -7.08
N SER A 142 -13.92 2.73 -8.22
CA SER A 142 -14.06 3.52 -9.43
C SER A 142 -15.43 3.28 -10.07
N ASP A 143 -16.10 4.37 -10.46
CA ASP A 143 -17.34 4.33 -11.24
C ASP A 143 -17.09 4.14 -12.75
N GLY A 144 -15.82 3.98 -13.17
CA GLY A 144 -15.41 3.83 -14.56
C GLY A 144 -15.38 5.13 -15.37
N THR A 145 -15.69 6.29 -14.76
CA THR A 145 -15.67 7.59 -15.45
C THR A 145 -14.28 8.24 -15.47
N GLY A 146 -13.31 7.68 -14.75
CA GLY A 146 -11.98 8.26 -14.55
C GLY A 146 -11.97 9.45 -13.56
N LYS A 147 -13.11 9.83 -13.00
CA LYS A 147 -13.19 10.90 -11.99
C LYS A 147 -12.84 10.34 -10.62
N ILE A 148 -11.83 10.93 -10.01
CA ILE A 148 -11.45 10.64 -8.63
C ILE A 148 -12.15 11.59 -7.67
N LYS A 149 -12.62 11.07 -6.52
CA LYS A 149 -13.21 11.86 -5.44
C LYS A 149 -12.41 11.62 -4.17
N ARG A 150 -12.21 12.69 -3.39
CA ARG A 150 -11.56 12.58 -2.09
C ARG A 150 -12.48 11.81 -1.14
N ILE A 151 -11.90 10.85 -0.42
CA ILE A 151 -12.59 10.03 0.57
C ILE A 151 -12.21 10.48 1.98
N ASN A 152 -12.97 10.01 2.97
CA ASN A 152 -12.63 10.19 4.38
C ASN A 152 -11.96 8.91 4.91
N LEU A 153 -10.66 8.99 5.21
CA LEU A 153 -9.87 7.89 5.81
C LEU A 153 -10.26 7.55 7.26
N LYS A 154 -10.98 8.46 7.92
CA LYS A 154 -11.38 8.37 9.33
C LYS A 154 -12.69 7.64 9.54
N ALA A 155 -13.53 7.59 8.50
CA ALA A 155 -14.78 6.85 8.56
C ALA A 155 -14.48 5.39 8.84
#